data_AF-A0A6U4RZV3-F1
#
_entry.id   AF-A0A6U4RZV3-F1
#
_cell.length_a   1.000
_cell.length_b   1.000
_cell.length_c   1.000
_cell.angle_alpha   90.00
_cell.angle_beta   90.00
_cell.angle_gamma   90.00
#
_symmetry.space_group_name_H-M   'P 1'
#
loop_
_entity.id
_entity.type
_entity.pdbx_description
1 polymer ?
#
loop_
_entity_poly.entity_id
_entity_poly.type
_entity_poly.pdbx_seq_one_letter_code
_entity_poly.pdbx_strand_id
1 'polypeptide(L)'
;DVSGALKLAATWAQAIDASKQPRDAIGLRAIACDALLRMNRVDLAEKEVTAMRDIDDDNVQCIMANIATALRAGAKARDRFGEAEILVNELVGRCGQSVSLLNLLALAKIGQGKAQEAEGHLLDALSKRSGDADTLANLAVVAMQLGKSEQAARYITQAKAAGAQAEWVKAYTSIEGRFDAAAAMAN
;
A
#
# COMPACT_ATOMS: atom_id res chain seq x y z
N ASP A 1 15.23 12.31 -12.81
CA ASP A 1 14.75 11.28 -13.74
C ASP A 1 14.63 9.96 -12.99
N VAL A 2 13.42 9.39 -12.91
CA VAL A 2 13.14 8.15 -12.16
C VAL A 2 13.77 6.93 -12.84
N SER A 3 13.95 6.97 -14.17
CA SER A 3 14.61 5.90 -14.92
C SER A 3 16.09 5.80 -14.56
N GLY A 4 16.79 6.95 -14.46
CA GLY A 4 18.17 7.01 -14.00
C GLY A 4 18.35 6.50 -12.56
N ALA A 5 17.45 6.88 -11.65
CA ALA A 5 17.49 6.41 -10.25
C ALA A 5 17.28 4.89 -10.12
N LEU A 6 16.39 4.31 -10.93
CA LEU A 6 16.17 2.86 -10.97
C LEU A 6 17.36 2.10 -11.53
N LYS A 7 17.99 2.60 -12.60
CA LYS A 7 19.22 2.01 -13.11
C LYS A 7 20.31 2.02 -12.05
N LEU A 8 20.48 3.15 -11.35
CA LEU A 8 21.45 3.28 -10.27
C LEU A 8 21.16 2.28 -9.14
N ALA A 9 19.91 2.18 -8.68
CA ALA A 9 19.48 1.25 -7.65
C ALA A 9 19.72 -0.22 -8.04
N ALA A 10 19.40 -0.60 -9.28
CA ALA A 10 19.66 -1.94 -9.79
C ALA A 10 21.17 -2.23 -9.88
N THR A 11 21.96 -1.25 -10.31
CA THR A 11 23.42 -1.37 -10.40
C THR A 11 24.03 -1.55 -9.01
N TRP A 12 23.55 -0.81 -8.02
CA TRP A 12 24.01 -0.90 -6.63
C TRP A 12 23.57 -2.19 -5.95
N ALA A 13 22.34 -2.64 -6.18
CA ALA A 13 21.86 -3.92 -5.67
C ALA A 13 22.66 -5.12 -6.22
N GLN A 14 23.18 -5.01 -7.45
CA GLN A 14 24.07 -6.02 -8.05
C GLN A 14 25.53 -5.87 -7.61
N ALA A 15 25.97 -4.66 -7.27
CA ALA A 15 27.32 -4.39 -6.81
C ALA A 15 27.57 -4.86 -5.37
N ILE A 16 26.52 -4.98 -4.56
CA ILE A 16 26.63 -5.51 -3.20
C ILE A 16 26.73 -7.03 -3.25
N ASP A 17 27.75 -7.54 -2.58
CA ASP A 17 27.91 -8.96 -2.33
C ASP A 17 26.86 -9.41 -1.31
N ALA A 18 25.71 -9.89 -1.80
CA ALA A 18 24.59 -10.32 -0.97
C ALA A 18 24.98 -11.43 0.02
N SER A 19 26.03 -12.21 -0.26
CA SER A 19 26.54 -13.22 0.66
C SER A 19 27.22 -12.63 1.90
N LYS A 20 27.75 -11.40 1.79
CA LYS A 20 28.43 -10.69 2.89
C LYS A 20 27.53 -9.68 3.58
N GLN A 21 26.62 -9.04 2.84
CA GLN A 21 25.74 -7.98 3.34
C GLN A 21 24.29 -8.21 2.90
N PRO A 22 23.64 -9.29 3.37
CA PRO A 22 22.30 -9.65 2.92
C PRO A 22 21.26 -8.59 3.30
N ARG A 23 21.40 -7.97 4.48
CA ARG A 23 20.48 -6.92 4.96
C ARG A 23 20.47 -5.68 4.06
N ASP A 24 21.65 -5.20 3.67
CA ASP A 24 21.78 -4.00 2.84
C ASP A 24 21.33 -4.28 1.40
N ALA A 25 21.64 -5.48 0.88
CA ALA A 25 21.14 -5.94 -0.41
C ALA A 25 19.61 -5.97 -0.45
N ILE A 26 18.96 -6.55 0.55
CA ILE A 26 17.50 -6.60 0.66
C ILE A 26 16.91 -5.19 0.83
N GLY A 27 17.50 -4.35 1.68
CA GLY A 27 17.04 -2.99 1.89
C GLY A 27 16.99 -2.16 0.59
N LEU A 28 18.04 -2.25 -0.24
CA LEU A 28 18.08 -1.55 -1.53
C LEU A 28 17.10 -2.13 -2.54
N ARG A 29 16.95 -3.45 -2.60
CA ARG A 29 15.94 -4.10 -3.45
C ARG A 29 14.52 -3.75 -3.04
N ALA A 30 14.24 -3.62 -1.75
CA ALA A 30 12.95 -3.18 -1.25
C ALA A 30 12.64 -1.73 -1.68
N ILE A 31 13.62 -0.82 -1.64
CA ILE A 31 13.47 0.55 -2.14
C ILE A 31 13.24 0.56 -3.67
N ALA A 32 13.99 -0.24 -4.42
CA ALA A 32 13.81 -0.38 -5.86
C ALA A 32 12.41 -0.92 -6.20
N CYS A 33 11.95 -1.93 -5.46
CA CYS A 33 10.61 -2.49 -5.57
C CYS A 33 9.52 -1.41 -5.35
N ASP A 34 9.60 -0.64 -4.26
CA ASP A 34 8.66 0.45 -3.97
C ASP A 34 8.64 1.52 -5.09
N ALA A 35 9.81 1.89 -5.62
CA ALA A 35 9.89 2.81 -6.76
C ALA A 35 9.24 2.23 -8.03
N LEU A 36 9.46 0.95 -8.33
CA LEU A 36 8.83 0.26 -9.46
C LEU A 36 7.30 0.20 -9.34
N LEU A 37 6.79 -0.04 -8.12
CA LEU A 37 5.36 -0.03 -7.85
C LEU A 37 4.74 1.36 -8.04
N ARG A 38 5.42 2.44 -7.61
CA ARG A 38 4.99 3.82 -7.91
C ARG A 38 4.95 4.14 -9.40
N MET A 39 5.81 3.49 -10.19
CA MET A 39 5.80 3.58 -11.66
C MET A 39 4.82 2.62 -12.34
N ASN A 40 3.99 1.91 -11.58
CA ASN A 40 3.06 0.91 -12.08
C ASN A 40 3.73 -0.25 -12.87
N ARG A 41 5.00 -0.56 -12.56
CA ARG A 41 5.79 -1.65 -13.15
C ARG A 41 5.84 -2.86 -12.22
N VAL A 42 4.66 -3.43 -11.99
CA VAL A 42 4.48 -4.61 -11.10
C VAL A 42 5.32 -5.81 -11.56
N ASP A 43 5.48 -5.97 -12.87
CA ASP A 43 6.29 -7.03 -13.50
C ASP A 43 7.77 -7.00 -13.08
N LEU A 44 8.33 -5.81 -12.89
CA LEU A 44 9.71 -5.66 -12.42
C LEU A 44 9.80 -5.74 -10.90
N ALA A 45 8.79 -5.24 -10.18
CA ALA A 45 8.73 -5.35 -8.73
C ALA A 45 8.69 -6.83 -8.27
N GLU A 46 7.94 -7.68 -8.98
CA GLU A 46 7.93 -9.13 -8.73
C GLU A 46 9.33 -9.75 -8.87
N LYS A 47 10.13 -9.31 -9.84
CA LYS A 47 11.52 -9.79 -10.00
C LYS A 47 12.41 -9.40 -8.84
N GLU A 48 12.26 -8.17 -8.34
CA GLU A 48 13.02 -7.73 -7.15
C GLU A 48 12.60 -8.50 -5.91
N VAL A 49 11.30 -8.83 -5.75
CA VAL A 49 10.82 -9.68 -4.66
C VAL A 49 11.39 -11.09 -4.76
N THR A 50 11.41 -11.71 -5.95
CA THR A 50 12.07 -13.01 -6.14
C THR A 50 13.54 -12.95 -5.76
N ALA A 51 14.27 -11.92 -6.21
CA ALA A 51 15.67 -11.76 -5.87
C ALA A 51 15.92 -11.51 -4.37
N MET A 52 14.98 -10.90 -3.64
CA MET A 52 15.05 -10.79 -2.18
C MET A 52 14.79 -12.13 -1.49
N ARG A 53 13.82 -12.92 -1.97
CA ARG A 53 13.51 -14.26 -1.46
C ARG A 53 14.67 -15.23 -1.62
N ASP A 54 15.41 -15.13 -2.72
CA ASP A 54 16.61 -15.96 -2.94
C ASP A 54 17.75 -15.64 -1.94
N ILE A 55 17.73 -14.47 -1.30
CA ILE A 55 18.72 -14.06 -0.28
C ILE A 55 18.25 -14.47 1.11
N ASP A 56 17.05 -14.04 1.51
CA ASP A 56 16.42 -14.30 2.82
C ASP A 56 14.92 -14.01 2.68
N ASP A 57 14.12 -15.07 2.54
CA ASP A 57 12.67 -15.02 2.40
C ASP A 57 11.94 -14.74 3.72
N ASP A 58 12.55 -15.10 4.86
CA ASP A 58 12.06 -14.81 6.20
C ASP A 58 12.25 -13.32 6.59
N ASN A 59 13.00 -12.55 5.80
CA ASN A 59 13.25 -11.15 6.08
C ASN A 59 11.97 -10.30 6.07
N VAL A 60 11.75 -9.51 7.13
CA VAL A 60 10.55 -8.64 7.23
C VAL A 60 10.46 -7.65 6.06
N GLN A 61 11.58 -7.12 5.56
CA GLN A 61 11.58 -6.20 4.42
C GLN A 61 11.19 -6.91 3.11
N CYS A 62 11.64 -8.16 2.93
CA CYS A 62 11.25 -9.00 1.80
C CYS A 62 9.74 -9.26 1.81
N ILE A 63 9.20 -9.68 2.96
CA ILE A 63 7.77 -9.96 3.12
C ILE A 63 6.94 -8.69 2.91
N MET A 64 7.36 -7.55 3.47
CA MET A 64 6.68 -6.26 3.25
C MET A 64 6.66 -5.85 1.77
N ALA A 65 7.78 -5.99 1.06
CA ALA A 65 7.83 -5.71 -0.38
C ALA A 65 6.95 -6.67 -1.18
N ASN A 66 6.87 -7.93 -0.76
CA ASN A 66 5.99 -8.92 -1.37
C ASN A 66 4.51 -8.58 -1.15
N ILE A 67 4.11 -8.20 0.08
CA ILE A 67 2.74 -7.73 0.38
C ILE A 67 2.35 -6.57 -0.54
N ALA A 68 3.20 -5.54 -0.63
CA ALA A 68 2.94 -4.38 -1.48
C ALA A 68 2.78 -4.76 -2.96
N THR A 69 3.63 -5.67 -3.44
CA THR A 69 3.59 -6.18 -4.81
C THR A 69 2.33 -7.00 -5.07
N ALA A 70 1.97 -7.92 -4.18
CA ALA A 70 0.76 -8.74 -4.28
C ALA A 70 -0.51 -7.89 -4.26
N LEU A 71 -0.60 -6.88 -3.39
CA LEU A 71 -1.72 -5.94 -3.37
C LEU A 71 -1.87 -5.17 -4.70
N ARG A 72 -0.76 -4.76 -5.32
CA ARG A 72 -0.79 -4.09 -6.63
C ARG A 72 -1.15 -5.04 -7.76
N ALA A 73 -0.63 -6.27 -7.74
CA ALA A 73 -0.96 -7.31 -8.71
C ALA A 73 -2.42 -7.77 -8.60
N GLY A 74 -3.02 -7.66 -7.41
CA GLY A 74 -4.41 -7.99 -7.12
C GLY A 74 -5.43 -7.30 -8.03
N ALA A 75 -5.12 -6.11 -8.52
CA ALA A 75 -5.97 -5.39 -9.47
C ALA A 75 -6.20 -6.16 -10.78
N LYS A 76 -5.25 -7.03 -11.19
CA LYS A 76 -5.36 -7.90 -12.37
C LYS A 76 -5.73 -9.34 -12.02
N ALA A 77 -5.27 -9.84 -10.87
CA ALA A 77 -5.47 -11.22 -10.45
C ALA A 77 -5.92 -11.25 -8.98
N ARG A 78 -7.23 -11.43 -8.74
CA ARG A 78 -7.84 -11.30 -7.41
C ARG A 78 -7.24 -12.25 -6.37
N ASP A 79 -6.73 -13.41 -6.78
CA ASP A 79 -6.09 -14.40 -5.90
C ASP A 79 -4.85 -13.83 -5.19
N ARG A 80 -4.18 -12.83 -5.78
CA ARG A 80 -3.04 -12.14 -5.15
C ARG A 80 -3.43 -11.39 -3.89
N PHE A 81 -4.69 -10.96 -3.73
CA PHE A 81 -5.14 -10.39 -2.47
C PHE A 81 -5.21 -11.43 -1.35
N GLY A 82 -5.44 -12.70 -1.68
CA GLY A 82 -5.36 -13.81 -0.72
C GLY A 82 -3.92 -14.05 -0.26
N GLU A 83 -2.96 -14.03 -1.19
CA GLU A 83 -1.52 -14.10 -0.87
C GLU A 83 -1.10 -12.95 0.08
N ALA A 84 -1.51 -11.71 -0.24
CA ALA A 84 -1.21 -10.55 0.59
C ALA A 84 -1.78 -10.69 2.02
N GLU A 85 -3.01 -11.21 2.16
CA GLU A 85 -3.61 -11.45 3.48
C GLU A 85 -2.79 -12.42 4.32
N ILE A 86 -2.35 -13.54 3.73
CA ILE A 86 -1.56 -14.57 4.43
C ILE A 86 -0.26 -13.95 4.97
N LEU A 87 0.47 -13.22 4.11
CA LEU A 87 1.74 -12.58 4.47
C LEU A 87 1.56 -11.49 5.53
N VAL A 88 0.49 -10.69 5.45
CA VAL A 88 0.20 -9.68 6.48
C VAL A 88 -0.09 -10.35 7.82
N ASN A 89 -0.86 -11.44 7.84
CA ASN A 89 -1.15 -12.18 9.07
C ASN A 89 0.11 -12.81 9.68
N GLU A 90 1.03 -13.29 8.84
CA GLU A 90 2.34 -13.75 9.29
C GLU A 90 3.11 -12.63 10.01
N LEU A 91 3.22 -11.44 9.41
CA LEU A 91 3.89 -10.30 10.04
C LEU A 91 3.17 -9.83 11.32
N VAL A 92 1.85 -9.89 11.36
CA VAL A 92 1.09 -9.60 12.59
C VAL A 92 1.42 -10.60 13.69
N GLY A 93 1.57 -11.89 13.36
CA GLY A 93 1.99 -12.92 14.31
C GLY A 93 3.40 -12.70 14.85
N ARG A 94 4.32 -12.19 14.00
CA ARG A 94 5.73 -11.98 14.34
C ARG A 94 6.01 -10.66 15.07
N CYS A 95 5.38 -9.58 14.62
CA CYS A 95 5.67 -8.21 15.06
C CYS A 95 4.55 -7.58 15.90
N GLY A 96 3.41 -8.26 16.03
CA GLY A 96 2.21 -7.73 16.65
C GLY A 96 1.38 -6.84 15.70
N GLN A 97 0.18 -6.49 16.16
CA GLN A 97 -0.73 -5.62 15.40
C GLN A 97 -0.28 -4.15 15.45
N SER A 98 -0.01 -3.58 14.27
CA SER A 98 0.25 -2.15 14.08
C SER A 98 -0.82 -1.51 13.19
N VAL A 99 -0.94 -0.19 13.24
CA VAL A 99 -1.85 0.59 12.37
C VAL A 99 -1.58 0.27 10.89
N SER A 100 -0.31 0.25 10.48
CA SER A 100 0.08 -0.05 9.09
C SER A 100 -0.30 -1.47 8.67
N LEU A 101 -0.06 -2.49 9.51
CA LEU A 101 -0.41 -3.87 9.17
C LEU A 101 -1.92 -4.08 9.11
N LEU A 102 -2.69 -3.45 10.00
CA LEU A 102 -4.15 -3.50 9.95
C LEU A 102 -4.72 -2.83 8.69
N ASN A 103 -4.10 -1.73 8.24
CA ASN A 103 -4.44 -1.12 6.95
C ASN A 103 -4.15 -2.06 5.79
N LEU A 104 -2.95 -2.68 5.74
CA LEU A 104 -2.60 -3.61 4.67
C LEU A 104 -3.54 -4.83 4.63
N LEU A 105 -3.93 -5.35 5.80
CA LEU A 105 -4.90 -6.44 5.91
C LEU A 105 -6.27 -5.99 5.36
N ALA A 106 -6.73 -4.80 5.75
CA ALA A 106 -7.97 -4.24 5.22
C ALA A 106 -7.92 -4.04 3.70
N LEU A 107 -6.81 -3.55 3.13
CA LEU A 107 -6.65 -3.45 1.67
C LEU A 107 -6.79 -4.81 0.98
N ALA A 108 -6.18 -5.86 1.54
CA ALA A 108 -6.32 -7.22 1.01
C ALA A 108 -7.79 -7.67 1.05
N LYS A 109 -8.50 -7.45 2.15
CA LYS A 109 -9.92 -7.78 2.30
C LYS A 109 -10.82 -7.00 1.34
N ILE A 110 -10.56 -5.70 1.14
CA ILE A 110 -11.26 -4.86 0.15
C ILE A 110 -11.10 -5.44 -1.25
N GLY A 111 -9.87 -5.81 -1.64
CA GLY A 111 -9.61 -6.43 -2.94
C GLY A 111 -10.28 -7.80 -3.12
N GLN A 112 -10.43 -8.54 -2.02
CA GLN A 112 -11.21 -9.78 -1.98
C GLN A 112 -12.73 -9.54 -1.95
N GLY A 113 -13.23 -8.30 -1.91
CA GLY A 113 -14.65 -7.98 -1.81
C GLY A 113 -15.27 -8.23 -0.43
N LYS A 114 -14.45 -8.41 0.61
CA LYS A 114 -14.85 -8.63 2.00
C LYS A 114 -14.88 -7.29 2.75
N ALA A 115 -15.70 -6.37 2.28
CA ALA A 115 -15.73 -4.98 2.78
C ALA A 115 -16.11 -4.90 4.28
N GLN A 116 -16.98 -5.78 4.76
CA GLN A 116 -17.39 -5.81 6.18
C GLN A 116 -16.23 -6.23 7.11
N GLU A 117 -15.44 -7.23 6.71
CA GLU A 117 -14.24 -7.63 7.46
C GLU A 117 -13.18 -6.51 7.45
N ALA A 118 -13.02 -5.85 6.30
CA ALA A 118 -12.12 -4.70 6.17
C ALA A 118 -12.51 -3.55 7.11
N GLU A 119 -13.80 -3.24 7.24
CA GLU A 119 -14.30 -2.20 8.14
C GLU A 119 -13.85 -2.46 9.59
N GLY A 120 -13.99 -3.69 10.07
CA GLY A 120 -13.56 -4.07 11.43
C GLY A 120 -12.08 -3.80 11.68
N HIS A 121 -11.20 -4.28 10.78
CA HIS A 121 -9.76 -4.06 10.91
C HIS A 121 -9.35 -2.59 10.86
N LEU A 122 -10.05 -1.77 10.04
CA LEU A 122 -9.79 -0.34 9.97
C LEU A 122 -10.28 0.41 11.22
N LEU A 123 -11.39 -0.01 11.82
CA LEU A 123 -11.85 0.54 13.10
C LEU A 123 -10.87 0.18 14.23
N ASP A 124 -10.31 -1.03 14.23
CA ASP A 124 -9.25 -1.41 15.16
C ASP A 124 -8.00 -0.53 14.97
N ALA A 125 -7.60 -0.26 13.72
CA ALA A 125 -6.50 0.64 13.40
C ALA A 125 -6.77 2.07 13.90
N LEU A 126 -7.99 2.57 13.70
CA LEU A 126 -8.41 3.89 14.14
C LEU A 126 -8.47 3.99 15.68
N SER A 127 -8.81 2.91 16.37
CA SER A 127 -8.78 2.85 17.84
C SER A 127 -7.35 3.00 18.39
N LYS A 128 -6.35 2.48 17.66
CA LYS A 128 -4.93 2.63 18.00
C LYS A 128 -4.39 4.01 17.64
N ARG A 129 -4.86 4.62 16.55
CA ARG A 129 -4.48 5.97 16.10
C ARG A 129 -5.66 6.66 15.41
N SER A 130 -6.37 7.49 16.15
CA SER A 130 -7.62 8.12 15.73
C SER A 130 -7.51 9.16 14.60
N GLY A 131 -6.29 9.61 14.27
CA GLY A 131 -6.02 10.60 13.24
C GLY A 131 -5.12 10.07 12.10
N ASP A 132 -5.14 8.77 11.84
CA ASP A 132 -4.38 8.21 10.74
C ASP A 132 -5.09 8.45 9.39
N ALA A 133 -4.51 9.31 8.55
CA ALA A 133 -5.14 9.75 7.31
C ALA A 133 -5.37 8.60 6.32
N ASP A 134 -4.45 7.63 6.25
CA ASP A 134 -4.58 6.45 5.38
C ASP A 134 -5.71 5.53 5.85
N THR A 135 -5.82 5.32 7.18
CA THR A 135 -6.94 4.56 7.78
C THR A 135 -8.29 5.20 7.46
N LEU A 136 -8.41 6.51 7.61
CA LEU A 136 -9.63 7.25 7.31
C LEU A 136 -9.98 7.21 5.81
N ALA A 137 -8.98 7.33 4.94
CA ALA A 137 -9.18 7.20 3.49
C ALA A 137 -9.69 5.79 3.12
N ASN A 138 -9.13 4.74 3.72
CA ASN A 138 -9.57 3.36 3.50
C ASN A 138 -10.99 3.13 4.03
N LEU A 139 -11.35 3.71 5.19
CA LEU A 139 -12.70 3.65 5.74
C LEU A 139 -13.72 4.33 4.83
N ALA A 140 -13.34 5.44 4.18
CA ALA A 140 -14.21 6.08 3.21
C ALA A 140 -14.54 5.14 2.03
N VAL A 141 -13.54 4.44 1.49
CA VAL A 141 -13.72 3.48 0.39
C VAL A 141 -14.63 2.33 0.83
N VAL A 142 -14.38 1.75 2.00
CA VAL A 142 -15.21 0.67 2.55
C VAL A 142 -16.65 1.12 2.79
N ALA A 143 -16.85 2.30 3.38
CA ALA A 143 -18.17 2.85 3.62
C ALA A 143 -18.94 3.04 2.31
N MET A 144 -18.29 3.49 1.22
CA MET A 144 -18.91 3.55 -0.10
C MET A 144 -19.30 2.17 -0.63
N GLN A 145 -18.43 1.16 -0.50
CA GLN A 145 -18.74 -0.22 -0.94
C GLN A 145 -19.91 -0.84 -0.16
N LEU A 146 -20.12 -0.42 1.09
CA LEU A 146 -21.22 -0.85 1.94
C LEU A 146 -22.50 -0.01 1.77
N GLY A 147 -22.52 0.98 0.87
CA GLY A 147 -23.66 1.87 0.65
C GLY A 147 -23.87 2.93 1.74
N LYS A 148 -22.87 3.16 2.60
CA LYS A 148 -22.92 4.12 3.73
C LYS A 148 -22.35 5.48 3.30
N SER A 149 -22.95 6.11 2.29
CA SER A 149 -22.41 7.33 1.65
C SER A 149 -22.18 8.51 2.60
N GLU A 150 -23.07 8.75 3.56
CA GLU A 150 -22.89 9.82 4.55
C GLU A 150 -21.65 9.57 5.43
N GLN A 151 -21.45 8.32 5.83
CA GLN A 151 -20.30 7.93 6.64
C GLN A 151 -19.00 8.06 5.84
N ALA A 152 -19.02 7.69 4.55
CA ALA A 152 -17.89 7.89 3.66
C ALA A 152 -17.49 9.38 3.56
N ALA A 153 -18.45 10.29 3.34
CA ALA A 153 -18.18 11.72 3.27
C ALA A 153 -17.56 12.28 4.57
N ARG A 154 -18.03 11.78 5.74
CA ARG A 154 -17.43 12.13 7.03
C ARG A 154 -15.98 11.65 7.14
N TYR A 155 -15.68 10.43 6.72
CA TYR A 155 -14.30 9.92 6.73
C TYR A 155 -13.37 10.67 5.78
N ILE A 156 -13.84 11.04 4.59
CA ILE A 156 -13.07 11.87 3.64
C ILE A 156 -12.72 13.21 4.28
N THR A 157 -13.68 13.85 4.96
CA THR A 157 -13.47 15.14 5.64
C THR A 157 -12.42 15.01 6.75
N GLN A 158 -12.50 13.94 7.56
CA GLN A 158 -11.52 13.66 8.60
C GLN A 158 -10.13 13.35 8.03
N ALA A 159 -10.05 12.58 6.94
CA ALA A 159 -8.79 12.26 6.27
C ALA A 159 -8.07 13.53 5.78
N LYS A 160 -8.81 14.45 5.14
CA LYS A 160 -8.28 15.76 4.70
C LYS A 160 -7.76 16.58 5.88
N ALA A 161 -8.48 16.60 6.99
CA ALA A 161 -8.07 17.34 8.20
C ALA A 161 -6.85 16.71 8.89
N ALA A 162 -6.76 15.38 8.90
CA ALA A 162 -5.70 14.64 9.58
C ALA A 162 -4.35 14.68 8.84
N GLY A 163 -4.37 14.78 7.51
CA GLY A 163 -3.16 14.64 6.70
C GLY A 163 -3.20 15.35 5.37
N ALA A 164 -3.27 16.69 5.38
CA ALA A 164 -3.24 17.51 4.15
C ALA A 164 -2.03 17.21 3.23
N GLN A 165 -0.92 16.70 3.79
CA GLN A 165 0.27 16.33 3.04
C GLN A 165 0.30 14.90 2.50
N ALA A 166 -0.64 14.04 2.92
CA ALA A 166 -0.74 12.67 2.45
C ALA A 166 -0.99 12.64 0.94
N GLU A 167 -0.35 11.70 0.24
CA GLU A 167 -0.42 11.59 -1.23
C GLU A 167 -1.87 11.44 -1.72
N TRP A 168 -2.67 10.63 -1.02
CA TRP A 168 -4.07 10.43 -1.35
C TRP A 168 -4.89 11.72 -1.23
N VAL A 169 -4.71 12.50 -0.16
CA VAL A 169 -5.45 13.76 0.06
C VAL A 169 -5.14 14.76 -1.06
N LYS A 170 -3.87 14.89 -1.44
CA LYS A 170 -3.46 15.76 -2.56
C LYS A 170 -4.10 15.33 -3.88
N ALA A 171 -4.07 14.03 -4.18
CA ALA A 171 -4.67 13.49 -5.39
C ALA A 171 -6.18 13.72 -5.42
N TYR A 172 -6.86 13.47 -4.29
CA TYR A 172 -8.31 13.65 -4.16
C TYR A 172 -8.73 15.11 -4.34
N THR A 173 -8.09 16.05 -3.63
CA THR A 173 -8.39 17.49 -3.76
C THR A 173 -8.07 18.04 -5.15
N SER A 174 -7.03 17.52 -5.82
CA SER A 174 -6.73 17.86 -7.21
C SER A 174 -7.85 17.42 -8.16
N ILE A 175 -8.40 16.22 -7.97
CA ILE A 175 -9.52 15.71 -8.79
C ILE A 175 -10.80 16.51 -8.51
N GLU A 176 -11.10 16.82 -7.24
CA GLU A 176 -12.24 17.69 -6.89
C GLU A 176 -12.17 19.04 -7.59
N GLY A 177 -11.04 19.74 -7.50
CA GLY A 177 -10.88 21.05 -8.15
C GLY A 177 -11.02 20.98 -9.68
N ARG A 178 -10.57 19.89 -10.31
CA ARG A 178 -10.79 19.66 -11.75
C ARG A 178 -12.26 19.42 -12.08
N PHE A 179 -12.99 18.72 -11.21
CA PHE A 179 -14.41 18.48 -11.37
C PHE A 179 -15.20 19.79 -11.26
N ASP A 180 -14.90 20.61 -10.25
CA ASP A 180 -15.54 21.91 -10.05
C ASP A 180 -15.27 22.86 -11.23
N ALA A 181 -14.04 22.90 -11.73
CA ALA A 181 -13.68 23.68 -12.91
C ALA A 181 -14.44 23.24 -14.16
N ALA A 182 -14.61 21.92 -14.36
CA ALA A 182 -15.38 21.40 -15.50
C ALA A 182 -16.87 21.71 -15.37
N ALA A 183 -17.44 21.62 -14.16
CA ALA A 183 -18.83 21.97 -13.89
C ALA A 183 -19.10 23.47 -14.14
N ALA A 184 -18.16 24.34 -13.79
CA ALA A 184 -18.24 25.77 -14.05
C ALA A 184 -18.16 26.13 -15.54
N MET A 185 -17.48 25.33 -16.37
CA MET A 185 -17.41 25.52 -17.82
C MET A 185 -18.65 25.00 -18.56
N ALA A 186 -19.47 24.17 -17.92
CA ALA A 186 -20.70 23.61 -18.49
C ALA A 186 -21.95 24.48 -18.26
N ASN A 187 -21.83 25.52 -17.42
CA ASN A 187 -22.85 26.55 -17.16
C ASN A 187 -22.53 27.84 -17.90
#